data_AF-A0A7I7KAK5-F1
#
_entry.id   AF-A0A7I7KAK5-F1
#
_cell.length_a   1.000
_cell.length_b   1.000
_cell.length_c   1.000
_cell.angle_alpha   90.00
_cell.angle_beta   90.00
_cell.angle_gamma   90.00
#
_symmetry.space_group_name_H-M   'P 1'
#
loop_
_entity.id
_entity.type
_entity.pdbx_description
1 polymer ?
#
loop_
_entity_poly.entity_id
_entity_poly.type
_entity_poly.pdbx_seq_one_letter_code
_entity_poly.pdbx_strand_id
1 'polypeptide(L)'
;MTTLLEPSLAELDFEPEILCSCRNFCGPLAHPAQWWVRLSCGCPYPMCQRALRIANVRLKIRPLTCRQCETDQIRIRSVARI
;
A
#
# COMPACT_ATOMS: atom_id res chain seq x y z
N MET A 1 12.91 -1.68 -36.82
CA MET A 1 12.66 -0.32 -36.28
C MET A 1 12.26 -0.48 -34.82
N THR A 2 13.22 -0.58 -33.92
CA THR A 2 12.98 -0.91 -32.50
C THR A 2 14.18 -0.44 -31.67
N THR A 3 14.46 0.86 -31.57
CA THR A 3 15.56 1.37 -30.72
C THR A 3 15.53 2.91 -30.56
N LEU A 4 14.40 3.55 -30.25
CA LEU A 4 14.39 5.01 -29.98
C LEU A 4 13.53 5.45 -28.77
N LEU A 5 13.04 4.50 -27.96
CA LEU A 5 12.21 4.82 -26.78
C LEU A 5 12.96 4.77 -25.44
N GLU A 6 14.18 4.23 -25.41
CA GLU A 6 14.92 4.05 -24.15
C GLU A 6 15.48 5.33 -23.52
N PRO A 7 16.07 6.30 -24.25
CA PRO A 7 16.65 7.48 -23.60
C PRO A 7 15.58 8.42 -23.01
N SER A 8 14.35 8.41 -23.54
CA SER A 8 13.27 9.30 -23.10
C SER A 8 12.61 8.90 -21.77
N LEU A 9 12.78 7.64 -21.34
CA LEU A 9 12.23 7.15 -20.06
C LEU A 9 13.16 7.43 -18.88
N ALA A 10 14.47 7.53 -19.12
CA ALA A 10 15.47 7.85 -18.10
C ALA A 10 15.45 9.34 -17.68
N GLU A 11 14.91 10.22 -18.52
CA GLU A 11 14.74 11.66 -18.25
C GLU A 11 13.46 11.98 -17.47
N LEU A 12 12.59 10.98 -17.24
CA LEU A 12 11.41 11.17 -16.42
C LEU A 12 11.79 10.95 -14.96
N ASP A 13 12.11 12.06 -14.29
CA ASP A 13 12.35 12.13 -12.84
C ASP A 13 11.01 11.95 -12.10
N PHE A 14 10.47 10.74 -12.15
CA PHE A 14 9.31 10.37 -11.37
C PHE A 14 9.79 10.04 -9.96
N GLU A 15 9.56 10.96 -9.03
CA GLU A 15 9.40 10.62 -7.62
C GLU A 15 7.89 10.39 -7.36
N PRO A 16 7.28 9.26 -7.79
CA PRO A 16 5.88 9.03 -7.50
C PRO A 16 5.75 8.84 -5.99
N GLU A 17 5.23 9.86 -5.32
CA GLU A 17 4.92 9.76 -3.90
C GLU A 17 3.89 8.64 -3.70
N ILE A 18 4.33 7.52 -3.11
CA ILE A 18 3.44 6.37 -2.87
C ILE A 18 2.43 6.80 -1.82
N LEU A 19 1.18 7.02 -2.24
CA LEU A 19 0.15 7.49 -1.34
C LEU A 19 -0.34 6.39 -0.40
N CYS A 20 -0.63 6.80 0.84
CA CYS A 20 -1.23 5.95 1.84
C CYS A 20 -2.63 5.49 1.40
N SER A 21 -2.87 4.17 1.37
CA SER A 21 -4.17 3.58 1.05
C SER A 21 -5.19 3.65 2.19
N CYS A 22 -4.97 4.52 3.18
CA CYS A 22 -5.89 4.66 4.32
C CYS A 22 -7.14 5.42 3.88
N ARG A 23 -8.27 4.70 3.74
CA ARG A 23 -9.56 5.33 3.45
C ARG A 23 -10.14 5.97 4.72
N ASN A 24 -9.68 7.17 5.07
CA ASN A 24 -10.09 7.96 6.25
C ASN A 24 -9.65 7.44 7.63
N PHE A 25 -8.83 6.38 7.71
CA PHE A 25 -8.29 5.93 9.01
C PHE A 25 -7.30 6.91 9.63
N CYS A 26 -6.59 7.64 8.78
CA CYS A 26 -5.46 8.46 9.19
C CYS A 26 -5.56 9.93 8.75
N GLY A 27 -6.67 10.31 8.13
CA GLY A 27 -7.02 11.67 7.71
C GLY A 27 -7.79 11.65 6.39
N PRO A 28 -8.49 12.75 6.04
CA PRO A 28 -9.15 12.91 4.74
C PRO A 28 -8.17 13.33 3.63
N LEU A 29 -7.00 13.87 3.99
CA LEU A 29 -6.01 14.36 3.04
C LEU A 29 -5.11 13.23 2.53
N ALA A 30 -4.81 13.26 1.23
CA ALA A 30 -3.77 12.43 0.65
C ALA A 30 -2.41 12.76 1.29
N HIS A 31 -1.62 11.73 1.58
CA HIS A 31 -0.32 11.85 2.24
C HIS A 31 0.54 10.61 1.94
N PRO A 32 1.86 10.70 2.09
CA PRO A 32 2.76 9.60 1.77
C PRO A 32 2.57 8.38 2.69
N ALA A 33 2.75 7.21 2.10
CA ALA A 33 2.96 5.97 2.81
C ALA A 33 4.39 5.88 3.34
N GLN A 34 4.56 5.11 4.40
CA GLN A 34 5.86 4.83 5.02
C GLN A 34 6.17 3.33 5.05
N TRP A 35 5.15 2.50 4.83
CA TRP A 35 5.22 1.06 4.99
C TRP A 35 4.53 0.34 3.84
N TRP A 36 5.19 -0.68 3.30
CA TRP A 36 4.58 -1.74 2.52
C TRP A 36 4.04 -2.82 3.44
N VAL A 37 2.71 -2.97 3.48
CA VAL A 37 2.04 -4.06 4.18
C VAL A 37 1.62 -5.12 3.16
N ARG A 38 2.12 -6.35 3.28
CA ARG A 38 1.61 -7.48 2.50
C ARG A 38 0.62 -8.27 3.33
N LEU A 39 -0.54 -8.53 2.75
CA LEU A 39 -1.56 -9.38 3.35
C LEU A 39 -1.31 -10.86 3.04
N SER A 40 -1.99 -11.76 3.75
CA SER A 40 -1.97 -13.20 3.52
C SER A 40 -2.40 -13.60 2.10
N CYS A 41 -3.29 -12.82 1.48
CA CYS A 41 -3.69 -12.99 0.07
C CYS A 41 -2.65 -12.50 -0.94
N GLY A 42 -1.53 -11.91 -0.49
CA GLY A 42 -0.46 -11.41 -1.36
C GLY A 42 -0.61 -9.94 -1.77
N CYS A 43 -1.80 -9.35 -1.65
CA CYS A 43 -2.04 -7.95 -2.00
C CYS A 43 -1.15 -6.98 -1.19
N PRO A 44 -0.49 -6.02 -1.86
CA PRO A 44 0.27 -4.95 -1.20
C PRO A 44 -0.64 -3.77 -0.82
N TYR A 45 -0.40 -3.22 0.36
CA TYR A 45 -1.07 -2.03 0.87
C TYR A 45 -0.02 -1.03 1.38
N PRO A 46 0.17 0.10 0.68
CA PRO A 46 0.99 1.19 1.19
C PRO A 46 0.25 1.91 2.32
N MET A 47 0.89 2.05 3.48
CA MET A 47 0.30 2.65 4.68
C MET A 47 1.25 3.64 5.36
N CYS A 48 0.72 4.71 5.93
CA CYS A 48 1.42 5.53 6.90
C CYS A 48 1.43 4.83 8.27
N GLN A 49 2.25 5.33 9.21
CA GLN A 49 2.35 4.77 10.56
C GLN A 49 0.99 4.66 11.28
N ARG A 50 0.13 5.66 11.16
CA ARG A 50 -1.20 5.69 11.82
C ARG A 50 -2.14 4.65 11.22
N ALA A 51 -2.18 4.53 9.90
CA ALA A 51 -3.00 3.54 9.21
C ALA A 51 -2.58 2.11 9.58
N LEU A 52 -1.26 1.84 9.62
CA LEU A 52 -0.72 0.55 10.03
C LEU A 52 -1.15 0.16 11.45
N ARG A 53 -1.06 1.09 12.42
CA ARG A 53 -1.52 0.84 13.80
C ARG A 53 -3.00 0.45 13.85
N ILE A 54 -3.86 1.19 13.14
CA ILE A 54 -5.31 0.93 13.10
C ILE A 54 -5.62 -0.41 12.42
N ALA A 55 -4.96 -0.71 11.30
CA ALA A 55 -5.11 -1.98 10.59
C ALA A 55 -4.74 -3.17 11.48
N ASN A 56 -3.61 -3.08 12.20
CA ASN A 56 -3.16 -4.13 13.11
C ASN A 56 -4.17 -4.37 14.25
N VAL A 57 -4.75 -3.31 14.83
CA VAL A 57 -5.81 -3.44 15.85
C VAL A 57 -7.06 -4.10 15.26
N ARG A 58 -7.55 -3.63 14.11
CA ARG A 58 -8.79 -4.15 13.51
C ARG A 58 -8.70 -5.62 13.12
N LEU A 59 -7.55 -6.06 12.60
CA LEU A 59 -7.32 -7.45 12.21
C LEU A 59 -7.24 -8.41 13.41
N LYS A 60 -6.93 -7.90 14.61
CA LYS A 60 -7.02 -8.69 15.86
C LYS A 60 -8.45 -8.84 16.36
N ILE A 61 -9.32 -7.85 16.10
CA ILE A 61 -10.70 -7.84 16.60
C ILE A 61 -11.61 -8.70 15.72
N ARG A 62 -11.44 -8.62 14.39
CA ARG A 62 -12.29 -9.37 13.47
C ARG A 62 -11.57 -9.75 12.18
N PRO A 63 -11.98 -10.85 11.53
CA PRO A 63 -11.60 -11.13 10.15
C PRO A 63 -12.03 -9.96 9.26
N LEU A 64 -11.15 -9.55 8.34
CA LEU A 64 -11.47 -8.57 7.31
C LEU A 64 -11.39 -9.25 5.94
N THR A 65 -12.08 -8.66 4.97
CA THR A 65 -12.00 -9.02 3.55
C THR A 65 -11.00 -8.10 2.85
N CYS A 66 -10.16 -8.65 1.99
CA CYS A 66 -9.28 -7.87 1.12
C CYS A 66 -10.12 -7.00 0.20
N ARG A 67 -9.80 -5.72 0.08
CA ARG A 67 -10.53 -4.82 -0.82
C ARG A 67 -10.01 -4.83 -2.27
N GLN A 68 -8.87 -5.48 -2.51
CA GLN A 68 -8.30 -5.59 -3.85
C GLN A 68 -8.71 -6.90 -4.54
N CYS A 69 -8.74 -8.02 -3.81
CA CYS A 69 -9.00 -9.34 -4.37
C CYS A 69 -10.13 -10.11 -3.67
N GLU A 70 -10.88 -9.46 -2.78
CA GLU A 70 -12.06 -10.02 -2.10
C GLU A 70 -11.82 -11.28 -1.25
N THR A 71 -10.56 -11.67 -1.03
CA THR A 71 -10.22 -12.77 -0.14
C THR A 71 -10.63 -12.45 1.30
N ASP A 72 -11.40 -13.35 1.91
CA ASP A 72 -11.80 -13.23 3.31
C ASP A 72 -10.71 -13.62 4.30
N GLN A 73 -10.92 -13.26 5.56
CA GLN A 73 -10.06 -13.61 6.69
C GLN A 73 -8.58 -13.23 6.48
N ILE A 74 -8.34 -12.08 5.83
CA ILE A 74 -6.97 -11.60 5.62
C ILE A 74 -6.25 -11.37 6.94
N ARG A 75 -4.94 -11.58 6.92
CA ARG A 75 -4.00 -11.24 8.00
C ARG A 75 -2.84 -10.45 7.43
N ILE A 76 -2.14 -9.68 8.27
CA ILE A 76 -0.85 -9.10 7.88
C ILE A 76 0.18 -10.23 7.82
N ARG A 77 0.83 -10.39 6.67
CA ARG A 77 1.91 -11.37 6.45
C ARG A 77 3.27 -10.75 6.69
N SER A 78 3.52 -9.55 6.17
CA SER A 78 4.78 -8.83 6.37
C SER A 78 4.57 -7.33 6.33
N VAL A 79 5.49 -6.61 6.97
CA VAL A 79 5.56 -5.15 6.95
C VAL A 79 7.00 -4.78 6.64
N ALA A 80 7.21 -3.96 5.62
CA ALA A 80 8.52 -3.43 5.25
C ALA A 80 8.44 -1.91 5.14
N ARG A 81 9.53 -1.20 5.44
CA ARG A 81 9.61 0.25 5.19
C ARG A 81 9.68 0.48 3.67
N ILE A 82 9.02 1.54 3.20
CA ILE A 82 9.15 2.02 1.81
C ILE A 82 10.54 2.65 1.63
#